data_AF-A0A075FPZ3-F1
#
_entry.id   AF-A0A075FPZ3-F1
#
_cell.length_a   1.000
_cell.length_b   1.000
_cell.length_c   1.000
_cell.angle_alpha   90.00
_cell.angle_beta   90.00
_cell.angle_gamma   90.00
#
_symmetry.space_group_name_H-M   'P 1'
#
loop_
_entity.id
_entity.type
_entity.pdbx_description
1 polymer ?
#
loop_
_entity_poly.entity_id
_entity_poly.type
_entity_poly.pdbx_seq_one_letter_code
_entity_poly.pdbx_strand_id
1 'polypeptide(L)'
;MGDTAEMVWLDALEAEESGDRAEALEAANRVVEIDPEHSDGWMGVARWSLPPDSRGRQQMPDLGQAAKSMAALHKVVELEPEPFDPWKLGGVLLVDHLGMLEQGLAWWQQRREFAPYEVAPLIEQIGILVRMGLYDECATLLEQLYSEGMETSSSEQLAQMEAVNRMVSRAAKMEEDEIFRPQNPKHPRWGIIENMKKRKPITPTFFLITFVAPIVFLLGTMAMTMIGGSTWGFLLVFVFILACFMVITRLASGLLHKLNRHALDLDRAIDYETTAGRVCIPEAIRYSKLYNAMVSNRMPALAERLELIVESGDKLQIRWKPELPKFTLMESVSEDSDEPGEWWSDSELESLED
;
A
#
# COMPACT_ATOMS: atom_id res chain seq x y z
N MET A 1 32.10 20.51 -30.13
CA MET A 1 32.21 19.61 -28.96
C MET A 1 30.77 19.41 -28.52
N GLY A 2 30.23 18.20 -28.66
CA GLY A 2 28.87 17.95 -28.17
C GLY A 2 28.88 18.02 -26.64
N ASP A 3 27.83 18.58 -26.05
CA ASP A 3 27.69 18.62 -24.59
C ASP A 3 27.70 17.17 -24.08
N THR A 4 28.53 16.88 -23.09
CA THR A 4 28.58 15.55 -22.47
C THR A 4 27.36 15.37 -21.57
N ALA A 5 26.89 14.14 -21.36
CA ALA A 5 25.74 13.86 -20.48
C ALA A 5 25.87 14.53 -19.11
N GLU A 6 27.06 14.46 -18.51
CA GLU A 6 27.38 15.12 -17.22
C GLU A 6 27.22 16.64 -17.24
N MET A 7 27.54 17.31 -18.35
CA MET A 7 27.36 18.77 -18.45
C MET A 7 25.88 19.12 -18.52
N VAL A 8 25.12 18.37 -19.32
CA VAL A 8 23.66 18.54 -19.41
C VAL A 8 22.97 18.17 -18.10
N TRP A 9 23.54 17.25 -17.33
CA TRP A 9 23.05 16.91 -15.99
C TRP A 9 23.24 18.06 -14.98
N LEU A 10 24.40 18.72 -15.01
CA LEU A 10 24.60 19.93 -14.20
C LEU A 10 23.61 21.03 -14.58
N ASP A 11 23.36 21.25 -15.87
CA ASP A 11 22.33 22.21 -16.32
C ASP A 11 20.94 21.83 -15.78
N ALA A 12 20.61 20.53 -15.72
CA ALA A 12 19.35 20.06 -15.17
C ALA A 12 19.21 20.36 -13.66
N LEU A 13 20.29 20.19 -12.89
CA LEU A 13 20.33 20.50 -11.47
C LEU A 13 20.23 22.01 -11.22
N GLU A 14 20.93 22.83 -12.01
CA GLU A 14 20.84 24.29 -11.93
C GLU A 14 19.41 24.78 -12.25
N ALA A 15 18.77 24.19 -13.26
CA ALA A 15 17.37 24.46 -13.59
C ALA A 15 16.43 24.08 -12.44
N GLU A 16 16.62 22.93 -11.79
CA GLU A 16 15.84 22.53 -10.61
C GLU A 16 16.02 23.53 -9.45
N GLU A 17 17.27 23.90 -9.13
CA GLU A 17 17.57 24.86 -8.05
C GLU A 17 16.95 26.23 -8.30
N SER A 18 16.89 26.66 -9.57
CA SER A 18 16.23 27.90 -9.98
C SER A 18 14.70 27.83 -9.92
N GLY A 19 14.14 26.63 -9.76
CA GLY A 19 12.71 26.34 -9.75
C GLY A 19 12.10 26.13 -11.14
N ASP A 20 12.90 26.12 -12.21
CA ASP A 20 12.44 25.79 -13.57
C ASP A 20 12.42 24.27 -13.77
N ARG A 21 11.37 23.64 -13.25
CA ARG A 21 11.15 22.20 -13.38
C ARG A 21 10.95 21.74 -14.83
N ALA A 22 10.45 22.62 -15.70
CA ALA A 22 10.22 22.26 -17.10
C ALA A 22 11.55 22.14 -17.84
N GLU A 23 12.44 23.11 -17.64
CA GLU A 23 13.81 23.08 -18.15
C GLU A 23 14.61 21.92 -17.54
N ALA A 24 14.49 21.68 -16.23
CA ALA A 24 15.11 20.53 -15.57
C ALA A 24 14.68 19.21 -16.21
N LEU A 25 13.37 19.03 -16.45
CA LEU A 25 12.85 17.84 -17.12
C LEU A 25 13.36 17.72 -18.56
N GLU A 26 13.42 18.81 -19.32
CA GLU A 26 13.95 18.81 -20.69
C GLU A 26 15.43 18.41 -20.71
N ALA A 27 16.24 18.99 -19.83
CA ALA A 27 17.65 18.63 -19.66
C ALA A 27 17.80 17.16 -19.24
N ALA A 28 17.00 16.66 -18.29
CA ALA A 28 17.01 15.25 -17.90
C ALA A 28 16.70 14.29 -19.07
N ASN A 29 15.72 14.63 -19.91
CA ASN A 29 15.42 13.82 -21.10
C ASN A 29 16.62 13.81 -22.05
N ARG A 30 17.30 14.96 -22.24
CA ARG A 30 18.53 15.03 -23.04
C ARG A 30 19.67 14.20 -22.43
N VAL A 31 19.82 14.18 -21.11
CA VAL A 31 20.82 13.33 -20.41
C VAL A 31 20.61 11.87 -20.79
N VAL A 32 19.39 11.34 -20.64
CA VAL A 32 19.11 9.92 -20.92
C VAL A 32 19.10 9.57 -22.42
N GLU A 33 18.96 10.57 -23.29
CA GLU A 33 19.15 10.40 -24.74
C GLU A 33 20.63 10.32 -25.13
N ILE A 34 21.50 11.08 -24.46
CA ILE A 34 22.95 11.06 -24.69
C ILE A 34 23.58 9.82 -24.04
N ASP A 35 23.18 9.52 -22.80
CA ASP A 35 23.65 8.39 -22.01
C ASP A 35 22.47 7.63 -21.38
N PRO A 36 21.98 6.57 -22.04
CA PRO A 36 20.90 5.74 -21.51
C PRO A 36 21.23 5.00 -20.21
N GLU A 37 22.51 4.91 -19.80
CA GLU A 37 22.94 4.24 -18.56
C GLU A 37 23.04 5.22 -17.37
N HIS A 38 22.69 6.49 -17.56
CA HIS A 38 22.73 7.51 -16.51
C HIS A 38 21.54 7.40 -15.54
N SER A 39 21.73 6.68 -14.42
CA SER A 39 20.73 6.45 -13.35
C SER A 39 20.09 7.75 -12.85
N ASP A 40 20.90 8.74 -12.48
CA ASP A 40 20.41 10.02 -11.95
C ASP A 40 19.57 10.82 -12.96
N GLY A 41 19.88 10.75 -14.25
CA GLY A 41 19.11 11.37 -15.32
C GLY A 41 17.72 10.75 -15.41
N TRP A 42 17.63 9.42 -15.35
CA TRP A 42 16.34 8.71 -15.29
C TRP A 42 15.56 9.06 -14.02
N MET A 43 16.23 9.20 -12.88
CA MET A 43 15.61 9.65 -11.64
C MET A 43 15.08 11.09 -11.76
N GLY A 44 15.82 11.99 -12.42
CA GLY A 44 15.38 13.34 -12.76
C GLY A 44 14.13 13.32 -13.64
N VAL A 45 14.12 12.50 -14.70
CA VAL A 45 12.93 12.31 -15.55
C VAL A 45 11.74 11.82 -14.73
N ALA A 46 11.93 10.84 -13.84
CA ALA A 46 10.88 10.33 -12.99
C ALA A 46 10.29 11.43 -12.09
N ARG A 47 11.13 12.09 -11.29
CA ARG A 47 10.69 13.10 -10.33
C ARG A 47 10.07 14.29 -11.05
N TRP A 48 10.75 14.88 -12.03
CA TRP A 48 10.31 16.13 -12.64
C TRP A 48 9.13 15.97 -13.59
N SER A 49 8.80 14.75 -14.02
CA SER A 49 7.52 14.46 -14.71
C SER A 49 6.31 14.55 -13.78
N LEU A 50 6.50 14.42 -12.46
CA LEU A 50 5.43 14.56 -11.47
C LEU A 50 5.23 16.03 -11.07
N PRO A 51 4.01 16.43 -10.66
CA PRO A 51 3.76 17.75 -10.11
C PRO A 51 4.68 18.08 -8.92
N PRO A 52 5.09 19.35 -8.75
CA PRO A 52 5.95 19.75 -7.64
C PRO A 52 5.22 19.64 -6.30
N ASP A 53 5.99 19.39 -5.24
CA ASP A 53 5.47 19.43 -3.88
C ASP A 53 5.07 20.86 -3.53
N SER A 54 3.79 21.04 -3.17
CA SER A 54 3.24 22.33 -2.77
C SER A 54 3.00 22.35 -1.27
N ARG A 55 3.30 23.48 -0.61
CA ARG A 55 2.93 23.70 0.82
C ARG A 55 1.41 23.77 1.06
N GLY A 56 0.60 23.78 0.00
CA GLY A 56 -0.85 23.85 0.04
C GLY A 56 -1.50 22.52 -0.35
N ARG A 57 -2.52 22.58 -1.21
CA ARG A 57 -3.14 21.38 -1.76
C ARG A 57 -2.20 20.78 -2.80
N GLN A 58 -1.53 19.68 -2.45
CA GLN A 58 -0.67 18.94 -3.37
C GLN A 58 -1.43 18.61 -4.65
N GLN A 59 -0.84 19.00 -5.79
CA GLN A 59 -1.32 18.60 -7.09
C GLN A 59 -0.93 17.13 -7.29
N MET A 60 -1.93 16.31 -7.58
CA MET A 60 -1.70 14.89 -7.86
C MET A 60 -1.45 14.70 -9.35
N PRO A 61 -0.57 13.76 -9.75
CA PRO A 61 -0.28 13.51 -11.15
C PRO A 61 -1.51 13.00 -11.91
N ASP A 62 -1.59 13.37 -13.18
CA ASP A 62 -2.47 12.73 -14.16
C ASP A 62 -1.91 11.36 -14.60
N LEU A 63 -2.67 10.62 -15.40
CA LEU A 63 -2.28 9.28 -15.83
C LEU A 63 -1.00 9.29 -16.68
N GLY A 64 -0.83 10.30 -17.54
CA GLY A 64 0.34 10.43 -18.41
C GLY A 64 1.62 10.69 -17.63
N GLN A 65 1.56 11.59 -16.65
CA GLN A 65 2.65 11.90 -15.72
C GLN A 65 3.04 10.68 -14.88
N ALA A 66 2.06 9.99 -14.29
CA ALA A 66 2.31 8.79 -13.51
C ALA A 66 2.94 7.68 -14.37
N ALA A 67 2.44 7.46 -15.60
CA ALA A 67 3.00 6.46 -16.51
C ALA A 67 4.43 6.81 -16.97
N LYS A 68 4.69 8.08 -17.32
CA LYS A 68 6.05 8.54 -17.70
C LYS A 68 7.02 8.37 -16.53
N SER A 69 6.62 8.74 -15.32
CA SER A 69 7.43 8.56 -14.12
C SER A 69 7.71 7.09 -13.85
N MET A 70 6.72 6.20 -13.99
CA MET A 70 6.92 4.77 -13.81
C MET A 70 7.89 4.17 -14.82
N ALA A 71 7.80 4.56 -16.09
CA ALA A 71 8.73 4.09 -17.13
C ALA A 71 10.19 4.47 -16.82
N ALA A 72 10.40 5.70 -16.34
CA ALA A 72 11.72 6.15 -15.91
C ALA A 72 12.21 5.42 -14.65
N LEU A 73 11.34 5.17 -13.66
CA LEU A 73 11.70 4.44 -12.45
C LEU A 73 12.11 2.99 -12.72
N HIS A 74 11.47 2.31 -13.67
CA HIS A 74 11.92 0.99 -14.12
C HIS A 74 13.38 1.04 -14.58
N LYS A 75 13.77 2.09 -15.33
CA LYS A 75 15.16 2.26 -15.76
C LYS A 75 16.11 2.54 -14.60
N VAL A 76 15.71 3.37 -13.64
CA VAL A 76 16.53 3.62 -12.44
C VAL A 76 16.81 2.31 -11.71
N VAL A 77 15.80 1.52 -11.39
CA VAL A 77 16.00 0.29 -10.59
C VAL A 77 16.70 -0.83 -11.39
N GLU A 78 16.63 -0.81 -12.72
CA GLU A 78 17.42 -1.70 -13.59
C GLU A 78 18.91 -1.35 -13.54
N LEU A 79 19.27 -0.07 -13.47
CA LEU A 79 20.65 0.41 -13.47
C LEU A 79 21.25 0.40 -12.05
N GLU A 80 20.51 0.89 -11.07
CA GLU A 80 20.94 1.09 -9.70
C GLU A 80 19.84 0.64 -8.72
N PRO A 81 19.78 -0.67 -8.42
CA PRO A 81 18.73 -1.23 -7.57
C PRO A 81 18.90 -0.91 -6.08
N GLU A 82 20.07 -0.44 -5.64
CA GLU A 82 20.42 -0.30 -4.22
C GLU A 82 19.61 0.78 -3.48
N PRO A 83 19.49 2.03 -3.97
CA PRO A 83 18.73 3.07 -3.31
C PRO A 83 17.23 2.71 -3.17
N PHE A 84 16.67 2.85 -1.97
CA PHE A 84 15.27 2.52 -1.71
C PHE A 84 14.27 3.55 -2.26
N ASP A 85 14.66 4.82 -2.38
CA ASP A 85 13.80 5.91 -2.83
C ASP A 85 13.07 5.67 -4.17
N PRO A 86 13.73 5.20 -5.25
CA PRO A 86 13.05 4.87 -6.50
C PRO A 86 12.01 3.75 -6.32
N TRP A 87 12.32 2.72 -5.53
CA TRP A 87 11.36 1.64 -5.22
C TRP A 87 10.13 2.17 -4.50
N LYS A 88 10.34 3.04 -3.50
CA LYS A 88 9.26 3.68 -2.75
C LYS A 88 8.36 4.53 -3.66
N LEU A 89 8.95 5.37 -4.50
CA LEU A 89 8.19 6.20 -5.43
C LEU A 89 7.40 5.35 -6.43
N GLY A 90 8.03 4.31 -6.99
CA GLY A 90 7.39 3.40 -7.94
C GLY A 90 6.23 2.63 -7.31
N GLY A 91 6.39 2.16 -6.08
CA GLY A 91 5.34 1.47 -5.32
C GLY A 91 4.12 2.36 -5.10
N VAL A 92 4.32 3.61 -4.67
CA VAL A 92 3.22 4.59 -4.48
C VAL A 92 2.49 4.84 -5.80
N LEU A 93 3.24 5.06 -6.89
CA LEU A 93 2.64 5.30 -8.21
C LEU A 93 1.82 4.09 -8.69
N LEU A 94 2.35 2.87 -8.60
CA LEU A 94 1.62 1.65 -9.00
C LEU A 94 0.36 1.43 -8.18
N VAL A 95 0.46 1.54 -6.86
CA VAL A 95 -0.60 1.12 -5.92
C VAL A 95 -1.66 2.20 -5.73
N ASP A 96 -1.26 3.46 -5.59
CA ASP A 96 -2.16 4.56 -5.23
C ASP A 96 -2.59 5.42 -6.43
N HIS A 97 -1.68 5.67 -7.37
CA HIS A 97 -1.98 6.51 -8.53
C HIS A 97 -2.51 5.71 -9.72
N LEU A 98 -2.02 4.50 -9.96
CA LEU A 98 -2.42 3.69 -11.11
C LEU A 98 -3.39 2.57 -10.74
N GLY A 99 -3.47 2.17 -9.46
CA GLY A 99 -4.31 1.07 -9.01
C GLY A 99 -3.93 -0.28 -9.63
N MET A 100 -2.66 -0.45 -9.98
CA MET A 100 -2.07 -1.61 -10.64
C MET A 100 -1.47 -2.54 -9.58
N LEU A 101 -2.33 -3.23 -8.83
CA LEU A 101 -1.93 -3.96 -7.62
C LEU A 101 -1.06 -5.18 -7.90
N GLU A 102 -1.30 -5.91 -8.99
CA GLU A 102 -0.44 -7.01 -9.44
C GLU A 102 0.98 -6.54 -9.74
N GLN A 103 1.10 -5.45 -10.50
CA GLN A 103 2.39 -4.87 -10.82
C GLN A 103 3.04 -4.30 -9.56
N GLY A 104 2.27 -3.77 -8.62
CA GLY A 104 2.75 -3.40 -7.29
C GLY A 104 3.33 -4.58 -6.50
N LEU A 105 2.65 -5.73 -6.49
CA LEU A 105 3.16 -6.94 -5.85
C LEU A 105 4.47 -7.42 -6.48
N ALA A 106 4.55 -7.42 -7.81
CA ALA A 106 5.75 -7.79 -8.56
C ALA A 106 6.90 -6.80 -8.33
N TRP A 107 6.61 -5.50 -8.30
CA TRP A 107 7.59 -4.44 -8.02
C TRP A 107 8.26 -4.63 -6.66
N TRP A 108 7.46 -4.84 -5.62
CA TRP A 108 7.99 -5.12 -4.29
C TRP A 108 8.66 -6.48 -4.19
N GLN A 109 8.23 -7.48 -4.97
CA GLN A 109 8.93 -8.75 -5.05
C GLN A 109 10.34 -8.58 -5.63
N GLN A 110 10.49 -7.79 -6.69
CA GLN A 110 11.78 -7.51 -7.31
C GLN A 110 12.74 -6.83 -6.32
N ARG A 111 12.26 -5.88 -5.51
CA ARG A 111 13.06 -5.31 -4.41
C ARG A 111 13.52 -6.39 -3.44
N ARG A 112 12.65 -7.34 -3.09
CA ARG A 112 12.99 -8.44 -2.16
C ARG A 112 13.97 -9.45 -2.74
N GLU A 113 14.03 -9.61 -4.06
CA GLU A 113 15.06 -10.43 -4.70
C GLU A 113 16.46 -9.81 -4.51
N PHE A 114 16.53 -8.47 -4.45
CA PHE A 114 17.76 -7.73 -4.21
C PHE A 114 18.08 -7.55 -2.71
N ALA A 115 17.08 -7.17 -1.91
CA ALA A 115 17.18 -6.89 -0.48
C ALA A 115 16.16 -7.73 0.31
N PRO A 116 16.42 -9.04 0.53
CA PRO A 116 15.44 -9.98 1.06
C PRO A 116 15.02 -9.70 2.51
N TYR A 117 15.92 -9.12 3.31
CA TYR A 117 15.72 -8.88 4.74
C TYR A 117 15.03 -7.54 5.05
N GLU A 118 14.71 -6.73 4.03
CA GLU A 118 13.98 -5.48 4.24
C GLU A 118 12.51 -5.75 4.59
N VAL A 119 12.08 -5.11 5.68
CA VAL A 119 10.70 -5.23 6.20
C VAL A 119 9.70 -4.45 5.35
N ALA A 120 10.10 -3.30 4.79
CA ALA A 120 9.18 -2.39 4.11
C ALA A 120 8.49 -3.02 2.87
N PRO A 121 9.19 -3.71 1.95
CA PRO A 121 8.55 -4.37 0.82
C PRO A 121 7.51 -5.42 1.24
N LEU A 122 7.77 -6.19 2.31
CA LEU A 122 6.80 -7.16 2.84
C LEU A 122 5.54 -6.48 3.37
N ILE A 123 5.70 -5.38 4.12
CA ILE A 123 4.57 -4.59 4.63
C ILE A 123 3.69 -4.09 3.48
N GLU A 124 4.32 -3.57 2.42
CA GLU A 124 3.61 -3.08 1.24
C GLU A 124 2.89 -4.21 0.49
N GLN A 125 3.54 -5.36 0.29
CA GLN A 125 2.90 -6.54 -0.30
C GLN A 125 1.69 -7.01 0.53
N ILE A 126 1.80 -7.08 1.86
CA ILE A 126 0.68 -7.45 2.74
C ILE A 126 -0.47 -6.44 2.62
N GLY A 127 -0.15 -5.14 2.57
CA GLY A 127 -1.16 -4.10 2.37
C GLY A 127 -1.96 -4.29 1.07
N ILE A 128 -1.28 -4.61 -0.02
CA ILE A 128 -1.91 -4.91 -1.31
C ILE A 128 -2.78 -6.17 -1.22
N LEU A 129 -2.28 -7.26 -0.64
CA LEU A 129 -3.03 -8.51 -0.50
C LEU A 129 -4.31 -8.34 0.35
N VAL A 130 -4.26 -7.51 1.41
CA VAL A 130 -5.44 -7.15 2.21
C VAL A 130 -6.48 -6.41 1.37
N ARG A 131 -6.08 -5.43 0.56
CA ARG A 131 -7.00 -4.74 -0.38
C ARG A 131 -7.68 -5.74 -1.31
N MET A 132 -6.93 -6.71 -1.81
CA MET A 132 -7.43 -7.74 -2.73
C MET A 132 -8.25 -8.86 -2.05
N GLY A 133 -8.26 -8.94 -0.72
CA GLY A 133 -8.92 -10.01 0.05
C GLY A 133 -8.25 -11.37 -0.11
N LEU A 134 -6.91 -11.38 -0.17
CA LEU A 134 -6.04 -12.54 -0.31
C LEU A 134 -5.34 -12.85 1.01
N TYR A 135 -6.12 -13.33 1.99
CA TYR A 135 -5.65 -13.47 3.38
C TYR A 135 -4.75 -14.68 3.61
N ASP A 136 -4.86 -15.72 2.77
CA ASP A 136 -3.99 -16.89 2.87
C ASP A 136 -2.55 -16.50 2.54
N GLU A 137 -2.37 -15.71 1.48
CA GLU A 137 -1.09 -15.15 1.08
C GLU A 137 -0.58 -14.11 2.08
N CYS A 138 -1.47 -13.32 2.70
CA CYS A 138 -1.08 -12.46 3.82
C CYS A 138 -0.48 -13.27 4.97
N ALA A 139 -1.01 -14.44 5.29
CA ALA A 139 -0.50 -15.28 6.37
C ALA A 139 0.93 -15.76 6.07
N THR A 140 1.20 -16.19 4.84
CA THR A 140 2.55 -16.56 4.38
C THR A 140 3.53 -15.40 4.51
N LEU A 141 3.14 -14.19 4.08
CA LEU A 141 4.02 -13.02 4.21
C LEU A 141 4.19 -12.53 5.64
N LEU A 142 3.17 -12.66 6.49
CA LEU A 142 3.30 -12.36 7.92
C LEU A 142 4.26 -13.32 8.61
N GLU A 143 4.24 -14.61 8.26
CA GLU A 143 5.20 -15.58 8.79
C GLU A 143 6.64 -15.18 8.43
N GLN A 144 6.88 -14.79 7.18
CA GLN A 144 8.18 -14.26 6.73
C GLN A 144 8.55 -12.94 7.42
N LEU A 145 7.58 -12.05 7.63
CA LEU A 145 7.80 -10.78 8.31
C LEU A 145 8.33 -10.98 9.73
N TYR A 146 7.91 -12.05 10.41
CA TYR A 146 8.34 -12.39 11.76
C TYR A 146 9.47 -13.43 11.81
N SER A 147 10.05 -13.83 10.67
CA SER A 147 11.15 -14.79 10.66
C SER A 147 12.45 -14.18 11.20
N GLU A 148 13.33 -15.03 11.71
CA GLU A 148 14.67 -14.62 12.15
C GLU A 148 15.47 -14.08 10.94
N GLY A 149 16.21 -12.98 11.14
CA GLY A 149 17.03 -12.34 10.11
C GLY A 149 16.42 -11.11 9.43
N MET A 150 15.13 -10.81 9.65
CA MET A 150 14.53 -9.56 9.14
C MET A 150 15.15 -8.32 9.79
N GLU A 151 15.37 -7.27 9.00
CA GLU A 151 15.95 -6.00 9.45
C GLU A 151 14.96 -5.20 10.30
N THR A 152 14.79 -5.61 11.56
CA THR A 152 14.00 -4.88 12.57
C THR A 152 14.92 -3.98 13.38
N SER A 153 15.66 -3.10 12.71
CA SER A 153 16.69 -2.27 13.35
C SER A 153 16.11 -1.12 14.17
N SER A 154 14.84 -0.75 13.94
CA SER A 154 14.18 0.38 14.62
C SER A 154 12.89 -0.01 15.36
N SER A 155 12.60 0.70 16.46
CA SER A 155 11.32 0.59 17.18
C SER A 155 10.12 0.96 16.31
N GLU A 156 10.32 1.84 15.32
CA GLU A 156 9.31 2.23 14.35
C GLU A 156 8.92 1.05 13.45
N GLN A 157 9.89 0.33 12.89
CA GLN A 157 9.61 -0.85 12.05
C GLN A 157 8.84 -1.93 12.83
N LEU A 158 9.20 -2.17 14.10
CA LEU A 158 8.44 -3.09 14.96
C LEU A 158 6.98 -2.65 15.15
N ALA A 159 6.76 -1.35 15.41
CA ALA A 159 5.41 -0.80 15.54
C ALA A 159 4.61 -0.92 14.23
N GLN A 160 5.26 -0.75 13.07
CA GLN A 160 4.66 -0.93 11.76
C GLN A 160 4.29 -2.41 11.53
N MET A 161 5.16 -3.36 11.83
CA MET A 161 4.88 -4.80 11.72
C MET A 161 3.66 -5.21 12.55
N GLU A 162 3.59 -4.77 13.81
CA GLU A 162 2.42 -5.01 14.65
C GLU A 162 1.15 -4.35 14.10
N ALA A 163 1.27 -3.14 13.54
CA ALA A 163 0.14 -2.44 12.94
C ALA A 163 -0.41 -3.23 11.75
N VAL A 164 0.47 -3.78 10.91
CA VAL A 164 0.11 -4.64 9.77
C VAL A 164 -0.56 -5.93 10.23
N ASN A 165 -0.02 -6.63 11.23
CA ASN A 165 -0.65 -7.83 11.78
C ASN A 165 -2.05 -7.54 12.35
N ARG A 166 -2.21 -6.41 13.07
CA ARG A 166 -3.52 -5.95 13.55
C ARG A 166 -4.47 -5.59 12.42
N MET A 167 -3.97 -5.03 11.32
CA MET A 167 -4.76 -4.71 10.13
C MET A 167 -5.27 -5.99 9.46
N VAL A 168 -4.39 -6.95 9.19
CA VAL A 168 -4.73 -8.25 8.56
C VAL A 168 -5.77 -9.00 9.39
N SER A 169 -5.52 -9.16 10.69
CA SER A 169 -6.45 -9.88 11.59
C SER A 169 -7.84 -9.21 11.67
N ARG A 170 -7.90 -7.87 11.67
CA ARG A 170 -9.18 -7.14 11.63
C ARG A 170 -9.90 -7.31 10.29
N ALA A 171 -9.19 -7.22 9.18
CA ALA A 171 -9.75 -7.38 7.85
C ALA A 171 -10.30 -8.80 7.64
N ALA A 172 -9.50 -9.81 7.98
CA ALA A 172 -9.90 -11.21 7.91
C ALA A 172 -11.14 -11.49 8.78
N LYS A 173 -11.18 -10.99 10.03
CA LYS A 173 -12.35 -11.15 10.91
C LYS A 173 -13.61 -10.46 10.38
N MET A 174 -13.47 -9.33 9.68
CA MET A 174 -14.62 -8.62 9.10
C MET A 174 -15.27 -9.40 7.95
N GLU A 175 -14.50 -10.26 7.30
CA GLU A 175 -14.88 -11.05 6.12
C GLU A 175 -14.95 -12.55 6.39
N GLU A 176 -14.89 -12.95 7.67
CA GLU A 176 -14.92 -14.34 8.14
C GLU A 176 -16.11 -15.12 7.55
N ASP A 177 -17.29 -14.48 7.48
CA ASP A 177 -18.49 -15.10 6.92
C ASP A 177 -18.42 -15.27 5.39
N GLU A 178 -17.84 -14.28 4.68
CA GLU A 178 -17.85 -14.22 3.22
C GLU A 178 -16.86 -13.18 2.69
N ILE A 179 -15.84 -13.65 1.96
CA ILE A 179 -14.89 -12.80 1.24
C ILE A 179 -15.52 -12.38 -0.09
N PHE A 180 -15.63 -11.07 -0.31
CA PHE A 180 -16.18 -10.54 -1.56
C PHE A 180 -15.26 -10.85 -2.76
N ARG A 181 -15.82 -11.48 -3.80
CA ARG A 181 -15.15 -11.77 -5.08
C ARG A 181 -15.77 -10.95 -6.22
N PRO A 182 -15.21 -9.76 -6.56
CA PRO A 182 -15.77 -8.87 -7.58
C PRO A 182 -15.95 -9.52 -8.96
N GLN A 183 -15.05 -10.44 -9.33
CA GLN A 183 -15.06 -11.14 -10.61
C GLN A 183 -16.28 -12.05 -10.80
N ASN A 184 -17.03 -12.38 -9.73
CA ASN A 184 -18.27 -13.14 -9.82
C ASN A 184 -19.49 -12.18 -9.83
N PRO A 185 -20.17 -11.97 -10.98
CA PRO A 185 -21.31 -11.06 -11.05
C PRO A 185 -22.52 -11.51 -10.23
N LYS A 186 -22.59 -12.80 -9.85
CA LYS A 186 -23.67 -13.37 -9.04
C LYS A 186 -23.35 -13.38 -7.54
N HIS A 187 -22.22 -12.81 -7.13
CA HIS A 187 -21.85 -12.72 -5.72
C HIS A 187 -22.92 -11.93 -4.93
N PRO A 188 -23.43 -12.43 -3.79
CA PRO A 188 -24.56 -11.80 -3.08
C PRO A 188 -24.27 -10.38 -2.60
N ARG A 189 -23.00 -10.08 -2.27
CA ARG A 189 -22.53 -8.72 -1.95
C ARG A 189 -22.84 -7.68 -3.03
N TRP A 190 -22.89 -8.05 -4.31
CA TRP A 190 -23.30 -7.12 -5.37
C TRP A 190 -24.71 -6.56 -5.14
N GLY A 191 -25.65 -7.41 -4.69
CA GLY A 191 -27.01 -6.96 -4.33
C GLY A 191 -27.03 -6.01 -3.14
N ILE A 192 -26.12 -6.19 -2.17
CA ILE A 192 -25.98 -5.28 -1.02
C ILE A 192 -25.45 -3.92 -1.48
N ILE A 193 -24.41 -3.91 -2.32
CA ILE A 193 -23.84 -2.68 -2.89
C ILE A 193 -24.91 -1.96 -3.71
N GLU A 194 -25.66 -2.68 -4.55
CA GLU A 194 -26.72 -2.11 -5.37
C GLU A 194 -27.83 -1.45 -4.52
N ASN A 195 -28.25 -2.10 -3.44
CA ASN A 195 -29.24 -1.52 -2.53
C ASN A 195 -28.73 -0.26 -1.82
N MET A 196 -27.42 -0.18 -1.58
CA MET A 196 -26.77 0.92 -0.86
C MET A 196 -26.22 2.02 -1.78
N LYS A 197 -26.25 1.86 -3.11
CA LYS A 197 -25.63 2.75 -4.10
C LYS A 197 -26.00 4.23 -4.03
N LYS A 198 -27.15 4.55 -3.41
CA LYS A 198 -27.65 5.93 -3.24
C LYS A 198 -27.10 6.64 -1.99
N ARG A 199 -26.34 5.94 -1.14
CA ARG A 199 -25.81 6.46 0.13
C ARG A 199 -24.29 6.59 0.05
N LYS A 200 -23.75 7.67 0.64
CA LYS A 200 -22.29 7.84 0.78
C LYS A 200 -21.78 6.99 1.95
N PRO A 201 -20.51 6.56 1.93
CA PRO A 201 -19.88 5.97 3.10
C PRO A 201 -19.93 6.96 4.28
N ILE A 202 -20.10 6.42 5.48
CA ILE A 202 -20.16 7.22 6.70
C ILE A 202 -18.73 7.59 7.09
N THR A 203 -18.42 8.89 7.19
CA THR A 203 -17.07 9.32 7.59
C THR A 203 -16.87 9.15 9.11
N PRO A 204 -15.63 8.91 9.58
CA PRO A 204 -15.34 8.82 11.00
C PRO A 204 -15.81 10.04 11.78
N THR A 205 -15.54 11.25 11.28
CA THR A 205 -15.95 12.51 11.93
C THR A 205 -17.47 12.64 12.03
N PHE A 206 -18.20 12.34 10.95
CA PHE A 206 -19.67 12.39 10.98
C PHE A 206 -20.23 11.35 11.96
N PHE A 207 -19.65 10.15 11.99
CA PHE A 207 -20.07 9.09 12.91
C PHE A 207 -19.82 9.47 14.38
N LEU A 208 -18.65 10.04 14.68
CA LEU A 208 -18.31 10.51 16.01
C LEU A 208 -19.28 11.59 16.49
N ILE A 209 -19.55 12.60 15.66
CA ILE A 209 -20.45 13.71 16.03
C ILE A 209 -21.90 13.24 16.18
N THR A 210 -22.36 12.35 15.30
CA THR A 210 -23.79 11.96 15.24
C THR A 210 -24.15 10.87 16.25
N PHE A 211 -23.25 9.91 16.50
CA PHE A 211 -23.55 8.75 17.33
C PHE A 211 -22.77 8.72 18.64
N VAL A 212 -21.47 9.04 18.64
CA VAL A 212 -20.63 8.93 19.84
C VAL A 212 -20.82 10.13 20.78
N ALA A 213 -20.77 11.36 20.24
CA ALA A 213 -20.84 12.57 21.03
C ALA A 213 -22.14 12.70 21.85
N PRO A 214 -23.35 12.38 21.33
CA PRO A 214 -24.57 12.45 22.12
C PRO A 214 -24.59 11.46 23.27
N ILE A 215 -24.04 10.25 23.08
CA ILE A 215 -23.96 9.24 24.15
C ILE A 215 -23.02 9.73 25.26
N VAL A 216 -21.84 10.22 24.88
CA VAL A 216 -20.86 10.77 25.84
C VAL A 216 -21.43 11.99 26.56
N PHE A 217 -22.14 12.87 25.86
CA PHE A 217 -22.78 14.05 26.44
C PHE A 217 -23.87 13.68 27.44
N LEU A 218 -24.69 12.67 27.14
CA LEU A 218 -25.73 12.18 28.05
C LEU A 218 -25.10 11.60 29.32
N LEU A 219 -24.09 10.74 29.18
CA LEU A 219 -23.35 10.16 30.31
C LEU A 219 -22.65 11.22 31.15
N GLY A 220 -22.04 12.22 30.51
CA GLY A 220 -21.40 13.35 31.19
C GLY A 220 -22.41 14.18 31.98
N THR A 221 -23.59 14.43 31.42
CA THR A 221 -24.67 15.15 32.10
C THR A 221 -25.17 14.37 33.32
N MET A 222 -25.37 13.06 33.20
CA MET A 222 -25.74 12.19 34.33
C MET A 222 -24.65 12.14 35.41
N ALA A 223 -23.37 12.13 35.03
CA ALA A 223 -22.27 12.16 35.98
C ALA A 223 -22.19 13.53 36.72
N MET A 224 -22.46 14.63 35.99
CA MET A 224 -22.55 15.97 36.57
C MET A 224 -23.66 16.09 37.61
N THR A 225 -24.83 15.51 37.37
CA THR A 225 -25.94 15.57 38.35
C THR A 225 -25.66 14.77 39.62
N MET A 226 -24.90 13.68 39.52
CA MET A 226 -24.63 12.78 40.65
C MET A 226 -23.45 13.25 41.51
N ILE A 227 -22.35 13.68 40.89
CA ILE A 227 -21.06 13.89 41.58
C ILE A 227 -20.51 15.32 41.34
N GLY A 228 -21.09 16.09 40.42
CA GLY A 228 -20.58 17.40 39.99
C GLY A 228 -20.78 18.57 40.97
N GLY A 229 -21.36 18.34 42.16
CA GLY A 229 -21.66 19.39 43.14
C GLY A 229 -20.44 20.02 43.84
N SER A 230 -19.22 19.51 43.60
CA SER A 230 -17.97 20.03 44.19
C SER A 230 -16.89 20.25 43.12
N THR A 231 -15.87 21.06 43.43
CA THR A 231 -14.73 21.31 42.53
C THR A 231 -13.98 20.03 42.18
N TRP A 232 -13.78 19.14 43.15
CA TRP A 232 -13.21 17.81 42.94
C TRP A 232 -14.13 16.89 42.14
N GLY A 233 -15.43 16.96 42.39
CA GLY A 233 -16.45 16.24 41.63
C GLY A 233 -16.45 16.62 40.15
N PHE A 234 -16.31 17.91 39.83
CA PHE A 234 -16.17 18.40 38.46
C PHE A 234 -14.94 17.81 37.76
N LEU A 235 -13.78 17.80 38.44
CA LEU A 235 -12.55 17.23 37.89
C LEU A 235 -12.67 15.71 37.64
N LEU A 236 -13.32 14.99 38.55
CA LEU A 236 -13.61 13.56 38.38
C LEU A 236 -14.55 13.30 37.20
N VAL A 237 -15.61 14.10 37.06
CA VAL A 237 -16.53 13.98 35.91
C VAL A 237 -15.82 14.29 34.60
N PHE A 238 -14.91 15.26 34.57
CA PHE A 238 -14.12 15.57 33.39
C PHE A 238 -13.24 14.38 32.96
N VAL A 239 -12.49 13.78 33.89
CA VAL A 239 -11.69 12.58 33.61
C VAL A 239 -12.57 11.41 33.17
N PHE A 240 -13.74 11.25 33.80
CA PHE A 240 -14.73 10.24 33.41
C PHE A 240 -15.23 10.41 31.98
N ILE A 241 -15.56 11.64 31.57
CA ILE A 241 -15.99 11.94 30.18
C ILE A 241 -14.89 11.58 29.20
N LEU A 242 -13.62 11.91 29.48
CA LEU A 242 -12.48 11.53 28.63
C LEU A 242 -12.35 10.00 28.51
N ALA A 243 -12.47 9.29 29.63
CA ALA A 243 -12.42 7.83 29.64
C ALA A 243 -13.58 7.21 28.85
N CYS A 244 -14.82 7.70 29.05
CA CYS A 244 -15.99 7.28 28.28
C CYS A 244 -15.81 7.55 26.79
N PHE A 245 -15.30 8.72 26.42
CA PHE A 245 -15.06 9.07 25.02
C PHE A 245 -14.07 8.09 24.37
N MET A 246 -12.95 7.77 25.02
CA MET A 246 -11.98 6.79 24.50
C MET A 246 -12.58 5.39 24.37
N VAL A 247 -13.30 4.91 25.40
CA VAL A 247 -13.90 3.56 25.39
C VAL A 247 -14.99 3.45 24.33
N ILE A 248 -15.92 4.41 24.27
CA ILE A 248 -17.02 4.40 23.30
C ILE A 248 -16.47 4.54 21.88
N THR A 249 -15.50 5.42 21.64
CA THR A 249 -14.86 5.55 20.32
C THR A 249 -14.22 4.23 19.89
N ARG A 250 -13.50 3.55 20.79
CA ARG A 250 -12.88 2.25 20.51
C ARG A 250 -13.92 1.20 20.14
N LEU A 251 -15.01 1.08 20.90
CA LEU A 251 -16.09 0.12 20.62
C LEU A 251 -16.86 0.46 19.34
N ALA A 252 -17.10 1.74 19.09
CA ALA A 252 -17.91 2.21 17.98
C ALA A 252 -17.15 2.12 16.63
N SER A 253 -15.81 2.11 16.65
CA SER A 253 -14.98 1.93 15.45
C SER A 253 -15.33 0.66 14.67
N GLY A 254 -15.50 -0.48 15.34
CA GLY A 254 -15.89 -1.75 14.70
C GLY A 254 -17.27 -1.69 14.05
N LEU A 255 -18.22 -0.96 14.66
CA LEU A 255 -19.55 -0.76 14.10
C LEU A 255 -19.49 0.10 12.81
N LEU A 256 -18.69 1.17 12.82
CA LEU A 256 -18.50 2.02 11.65
C LEU A 256 -17.97 1.21 10.45
N HIS A 257 -16.95 0.38 10.67
CA HIS A 257 -16.41 -0.50 9.62
C HIS A 257 -17.48 -1.47 9.10
N LYS A 258 -18.27 -2.08 9.99
CA LYS A 258 -19.37 -2.98 9.59
C LYS A 258 -20.44 -2.27 8.75
N LEU A 259 -20.80 -1.03 9.13
CA LEU A 259 -21.74 -0.21 8.38
C LEU A 259 -21.19 0.16 7.00
N ASN A 260 -19.89 0.44 6.90
CA ASN A 260 -19.22 0.79 5.66
C ASN A 260 -18.72 -0.40 4.83
N ARG A 261 -18.97 -1.66 5.25
CA ARG A 261 -18.48 -2.86 4.53
C ARG A 261 -18.84 -2.86 3.04
N HIS A 262 -20.04 -2.39 2.69
CA HIS A 262 -20.47 -2.27 1.29
C HIS A 262 -19.63 -1.28 0.47
N ALA A 263 -19.12 -0.22 1.09
CA ALA A 263 -18.22 0.73 0.46
C ALA A 263 -16.82 0.11 0.28
N LEU A 264 -16.33 -0.65 1.27
CA LEU A 264 -15.06 -1.39 1.18
C LEU A 264 -15.11 -2.47 0.09
N ASP A 265 -16.24 -3.16 -0.07
CA ASP A 265 -16.40 -4.10 -1.17
C ASP A 265 -16.36 -3.40 -2.53
N LEU A 266 -17.04 -2.25 -2.67
CA LEU A 266 -16.98 -1.48 -3.91
C LEU A 266 -15.55 -0.98 -4.17
N ASP A 267 -14.82 -0.60 -3.12
CA ASP A 267 -13.41 -0.22 -3.20
C ASP A 267 -12.56 -1.39 -3.75
N ARG A 268 -12.78 -2.60 -3.24
CA ARG A 268 -12.13 -3.81 -3.76
C ARG A 268 -12.51 -4.09 -5.21
N ALA A 269 -13.76 -3.85 -5.60
CA ALA A 269 -14.15 -4.01 -7.00
C ALA A 269 -13.45 -3.02 -7.93
N ILE A 270 -13.27 -1.77 -7.48
CA ILE A 270 -12.47 -0.76 -8.19
C ILE A 270 -11.03 -1.27 -8.33
N ASP A 271 -10.43 -1.76 -7.25
CA ASP A 271 -9.06 -2.29 -7.25
C ASP A 271 -8.90 -3.48 -8.21
N TYR A 272 -9.87 -4.40 -8.28
CA TYR A 272 -9.86 -5.52 -9.22
C TYR A 272 -9.99 -5.04 -10.68
N GLU A 273 -10.84 -4.05 -10.92
CA GLU A 273 -11.06 -3.50 -12.27
C GLU A 273 -9.82 -2.75 -12.79
N THR A 274 -9.18 -1.91 -11.96
CA THR A 274 -7.96 -1.16 -12.32
C THR A 274 -6.76 -2.07 -12.52
N THR A 275 -6.64 -3.11 -11.68
CA THR A 275 -5.56 -4.08 -11.74
C THR A 275 -5.68 -4.97 -12.97
N ALA A 276 -6.85 -5.55 -13.21
CA ALA A 276 -7.09 -6.42 -14.36
C ALA A 276 -7.17 -5.66 -15.70
N GLY A 277 -7.39 -4.34 -15.65
CA GLY A 277 -7.69 -3.53 -16.83
C GLY A 277 -9.01 -3.91 -17.51
N ARG A 278 -9.96 -4.47 -16.74
CA ARG A 278 -11.22 -5.04 -17.26
C ARG A 278 -12.38 -4.77 -16.33
N VAL A 279 -13.52 -4.44 -16.91
CA VAL A 279 -14.75 -4.07 -16.20
C VAL A 279 -15.33 -5.25 -15.43
N CYS A 280 -15.56 -5.05 -14.13
CA CYS A 280 -16.33 -5.99 -13.30
C CYS A 280 -17.51 -5.33 -12.58
N ILE A 281 -17.49 -4.00 -12.42
CA ILE A 281 -18.54 -3.25 -11.71
C ILE A 281 -19.79 -3.14 -12.59
N PRO A 282 -20.98 -3.58 -12.12
CA PRO A 282 -22.22 -3.46 -12.88
C PRO A 282 -22.59 -2.00 -13.22
N GLU A 283 -23.12 -1.78 -14.42
CA GLU A 283 -23.61 -0.46 -14.88
C GLU A 283 -24.62 0.17 -13.91
N ALA A 284 -25.45 -0.65 -13.27
CA ALA A 284 -26.44 -0.19 -12.29
C ALA A 284 -25.82 0.48 -11.06
N ILE A 285 -24.54 0.21 -10.75
CA ILE A 285 -23.78 0.80 -9.64
C ILE A 285 -22.85 1.92 -10.14
N ARG A 286 -22.42 1.86 -11.40
CA ARG A 286 -21.59 2.89 -12.04
C ARG A 286 -22.23 4.27 -11.91
N TYR A 287 -21.40 5.29 -11.65
CA TYR A 287 -21.84 6.69 -11.50
C TYR A 287 -22.90 6.93 -10.40
N SER A 288 -23.17 5.94 -9.55
CA SER A 288 -24.03 6.11 -8.37
C SER A 288 -23.38 7.05 -7.35
N LYS A 289 -24.17 7.51 -6.37
CA LYS A 289 -23.65 8.38 -5.30
C LYS A 289 -22.54 7.70 -4.49
N LEU A 290 -22.67 6.38 -4.28
CA LEU A 290 -21.65 5.58 -3.62
C LEU A 290 -20.40 5.49 -4.49
N TYR A 291 -20.55 5.09 -5.75
CA TYR A 291 -19.43 4.97 -6.69
C TYR A 291 -18.65 6.27 -6.85
N ASN A 292 -19.35 7.39 -7.10
CA ASN A 292 -18.72 8.70 -7.23
C ASN A 292 -18.00 9.11 -5.94
N ALA A 293 -18.55 8.78 -4.77
CA ALA A 293 -17.88 9.07 -3.51
C ALA A 293 -16.56 8.28 -3.36
N MET A 294 -16.54 7.00 -3.79
CA MET A 294 -15.33 6.17 -3.77
C MET A 294 -14.29 6.71 -4.74
N VAL A 295 -14.65 6.95 -6.01
CA VAL A 295 -13.72 7.44 -7.04
C VAL A 295 -13.23 8.85 -6.74
N SER A 296 -14.07 9.75 -6.23
CA SER A 296 -13.66 11.13 -5.90
C SER A 296 -12.60 11.23 -4.80
N ASN A 297 -12.43 10.16 -4.02
CA ASN A 297 -11.42 10.08 -2.97
C ASN A 297 -10.11 9.41 -3.46
N ARG A 298 -10.05 9.01 -4.73
CA ARG A 298 -8.86 8.40 -5.35
C ARG A 298 -8.03 9.45 -6.10
N MET A 299 -6.84 9.03 -6.53
CA MET A 299 -5.94 9.88 -7.32
C MET A 299 -6.50 10.15 -8.72
N PRO A 300 -6.24 11.33 -9.31
CA PRO A 300 -6.70 11.69 -10.65
C PRO A 300 -6.26 10.69 -11.72
N ALA A 301 -4.98 10.28 -11.72
CA ALA A 301 -4.46 9.24 -12.61
C ALA A 301 -5.29 7.94 -12.58
N LEU A 302 -5.75 7.53 -11.39
CA LEU A 302 -6.57 6.32 -11.22
C LEU A 302 -7.96 6.53 -11.84
N ALA A 303 -8.55 7.70 -11.62
CA ALA A 303 -9.85 8.05 -12.18
C ALA A 303 -9.82 8.09 -13.72
N GLU A 304 -8.81 8.71 -14.32
CA GLU A 304 -8.60 8.70 -15.77
C GLU A 304 -8.44 7.29 -16.32
N ARG A 305 -7.62 6.46 -15.65
CA ARG A 305 -7.44 5.04 -16.02
C ARG A 305 -8.75 4.26 -15.95
N LEU A 306 -9.56 4.48 -14.91
CA LEU A 306 -10.87 3.84 -14.78
C LEU A 306 -11.80 4.22 -15.93
N GLU A 307 -11.78 5.46 -16.39
CA GLU A 307 -12.57 5.91 -17.54
C GLU A 307 -12.14 5.16 -18.81
N LEU A 308 -10.83 5.06 -19.08
CA LEU A 308 -10.30 4.30 -20.23
C LEU A 308 -10.67 2.80 -20.18
N ILE A 309 -10.66 2.19 -19.00
CA ILE A 309 -11.07 0.77 -18.83
C ILE A 309 -12.55 0.60 -19.13
N VAL A 310 -13.40 1.55 -18.73
CA VAL A 310 -14.83 1.54 -19.05
C VAL A 310 -15.07 1.70 -20.54
N GLU A 311 -14.34 2.61 -21.18
CA GLU A 311 -14.43 2.85 -22.63
C GLU A 311 -14.05 1.61 -23.43
N SER A 312 -13.02 0.87 -22.98
CA SER A 312 -12.66 -0.43 -23.58
C SER A 312 -13.81 -1.45 -23.46
N GLY A 313 -14.47 -1.51 -22.30
CA GLY A 313 -15.65 -2.37 -22.10
C GLY A 313 -15.35 -3.87 -21.97
N ASP A 314 -14.06 -4.25 -21.96
CA ASP A 314 -13.62 -5.63 -21.79
C ASP A 314 -14.04 -6.19 -20.42
N LYS A 315 -14.80 -7.28 -20.41
CA LYS A 315 -15.32 -7.86 -19.16
C LYS A 315 -14.29 -8.73 -18.45
N LEU A 316 -14.24 -8.60 -17.13
CA LEU A 316 -13.45 -9.45 -16.27
C LEU A 316 -14.00 -10.89 -16.29
N GLN A 317 -13.12 -11.87 -16.49
CA GLN A 317 -13.51 -13.27 -16.51
C GLN A 317 -13.81 -13.78 -15.09
N ILE A 318 -14.84 -14.61 -14.93
CA ILE A 318 -15.25 -15.15 -13.61
C ILE A 318 -14.12 -15.94 -12.91
N ARG A 319 -13.29 -16.63 -13.71
CA ARG A 319 -12.16 -17.43 -13.22
C ARG A 319 -10.87 -16.65 -13.10
N TRP A 320 -10.90 -15.34 -13.37
CA TRP A 320 -9.72 -14.51 -13.25
C TRP A 320 -9.22 -14.52 -11.80
N LYS A 321 -7.90 -14.65 -11.69
CA LYS A 321 -7.14 -14.54 -10.46
C LYS A 321 -5.94 -13.66 -10.75
N PRO A 322 -5.50 -12.89 -9.75
CA PRO A 322 -4.34 -12.07 -9.96
C PRO A 322 -3.08 -12.90 -10.12
N GLU A 323 -2.17 -12.39 -10.93
CA GLU A 323 -0.83 -12.95 -11.06
C GLU A 323 -0.02 -12.59 -9.82
N LEU A 324 0.25 -13.58 -8.98
CA LEU A 324 0.98 -13.40 -7.74
C LEU A 324 2.45 -13.82 -7.92
N PRO A 325 3.41 -13.05 -7.37
CA PRO A 325 4.79 -13.49 -7.30
C PRO A 325 4.92 -14.73 -6.41
N LYS A 326 6.02 -15.47 -6.58
CA LYS A 326 6.33 -16.60 -5.70
C LYS A 326 6.83 -16.10 -4.36
N PHE A 327 5.99 -16.22 -3.34
CA PHE A 327 6.35 -15.93 -1.95
C PHE A 327 7.12 -17.12 -1.36
N THR A 328 8.39 -17.29 -1.73
CA THR A 328 9.23 -18.36 -1.16
C THR A 328 9.57 -18.00 0.29
N LEU A 329 9.36 -18.93 1.22
CA LEU A 329 9.90 -18.83 2.59
C LEU A 329 11.42 -18.90 2.47
N MET A 330 12.15 -17.96 3.08
CA MET A 330 13.61 -18.09 3.16
C MET A 330 13.92 -19.40 3.88
N GLU A 331 14.63 -20.31 3.22
CA GLU A 331 15.22 -21.44 3.91
C GLU A 331 16.19 -20.86 4.94
N SER A 332 15.95 -21.17 6.21
CA SER A 332 16.91 -20.90 7.27
C SER A 332 18.22 -21.54 6.85
N VAL A 333 19.25 -20.75 6.55
CA VAL A 333 20.61 -21.25 6.51
C VAL A 333 20.91 -21.65 7.95
N SER A 334 20.67 -22.92 8.28
CA SER A 334 21.28 -23.51 9.47
C SER A 334 22.77 -23.39 9.22
N GLU A 335 23.45 -22.56 10.02
CA GLU A 335 24.88 -22.68 10.25
C GLU A 335 25.12 -24.05 10.87
N ASP A 336 25.05 -25.12 10.07
CA ASP A 336 25.69 -26.36 10.39
C ASP A 336 27.18 -26.08 10.24
N SER A 337 27.79 -25.83 11.39
CA SER A 337 29.21 -25.85 11.65
C SER A 337 29.92 -26.90 10.78
N ASP A 338 30.63 -26.43 9.75
CA ASP A 338 31.70 -27.17 9.11
C ASP A 338 32.85 -27.33 10.15
N GLU A 339 32.68 -28.25 11.09
CA GLU A 339 33.84 -28.88 11.72
C GLU A 339 34.59 -29.66 10.64
N PRO A 340 35.89 -29.41 10.41
CA PRO A 340 36.63 -30.14 9.40
C PRO A 340 36.73 -31.61 9.83
N GLY A 341 36.08 -32.47 9.07
CA GLY A 341 35.93 -33.90 9.35
C GLY A 341 37.25 -34.59 9.70
N GLU A 342 37.21 -35.31 10.83
CA GLU A 342 38.24 -36.24 11.26
C GLU A 342 38.49 -37.30 10.17
N TRP A 343 39.65 -37.17 9.54
CA TRP A 343 40.24 -38.14 8.63
C TRP A 343 40.71 -39.36 9.41
N TRP A 344 39.94 -40.45 9.39
CA TRP A 344 40.48 -41.78 9.64
C TRP A 344 40.53 -42.55 8.31
N SER A 345 41.71 -42.58 7.69
CA SER A 345 42.01 -43.51 6.61
C SER A 345 42.43 -44.86 7.23
N ASP A 346 41.57 -45.85 7.09
CA ASP A 346 41.95 -47.26 7.23
C ASP A 346 42.85 -47.64 6.04
N SER A 347 44.16 -47.69 6.26
CA SER A 347 45.06 -48.55 5.48
C SER A 347 46.41 -48.75 6.18
N GLU A 348 46.73 -50.03 6.38
CA GLU A 348 48.07 -50.62 6.53
C GLU A 348 48.68 -50.71 7.94
N LEU A 349 48.24 -51.77 8.64
CA LEU A 349 49.14 -52.64 9.39
C LEU A 349 50.04 -53.42 8.41
N GLU A 350 51.31 -53.05 8.29
CA GLU A 350 52.38 -54.05 8.21
C GLU A 350 53.74 -53.49 8.68
N SER A 351 54.25 -54.18 9.71
CA SER A 351 55.59 -54.25 10.28
C SER A 351 56.75 -53.58 9.53
N LEU A 352 57.65 -52.91 10.29
CA LEU A 352 59.09 -53.21 10.23
C LEU A 352 59.74 -53.03 11.61
N GLU A 353 60.51 -54.05 11.97
CA GLU A 353 61.42 -54.18 13.10
C GLU A 353 62.59 -53.18 12.99
N ASP A 354 62.96 -52.56 14.12
CA ASP A 354 64.28 -52.66 14.78
C ASP A 354 64.31 -51.84 16.09
#